data_AF-A0A242N1V5-F1
#
_entry.id   AF-A0A242N1V5-F1
#
_cell.length_a   1.000
_cell.length_b   1.000
_cell.length_c   1.000
_cell.angle_alpha   90.00
_cell.angle_beta   90.00
_cell.angle_gamma   90.00
#
_symmetry.space_group_name_H-M   'P 1'
#
loop_
_entity.id
_entity.type
_entity.pdbx_description
1 polymer ?
#
loop_
_entity_poly.entity_id
_entity_poly.type
_entity_poly.pdbx_seq_one_letter_code
_entity_poly.pdbx_strand_id
1 'polypeptide(L)'
;MRKRLSHLCLSTLGLTGVSLAHAENIYMFSLVTGIAPRYEGSRDYRPVVAPVIAAQFDNGFFLSPMEGAGYKKEFANGLFVSTALDYDFGRSDSNRADLPGSNYLKGMGRIPGSLMLSVQAGAHVFGTSTISMTLDQPLTHTGRGLSGHVAMTVPVLQTPTNQVDITGSIHAGTGRYAQTFFGVTDAQAANSNFRPYSVKGGIDSAKVSVGWTATVFSPRWSVHTEAGASRLIGNSGDSPIVQKKVNYFAISALTYRY
;
A
#
# COMPACT_ATOMS: atom_id res chain seq x y z
N MET A 1 -23.85 10.82 9.38
CA MET A 1 -22.99 10.24 8.30
C MET A 1 -21.52 10.53 8.62
N ARG A 2 -20.77 9.56 9.16
CA ARG A 2 -19.31 9.67 9.33
C ARG A 2 -18.65 8.86 8.22
N LYS A 3 -18.19 9.53 7.15
CA LYS A 3 -17.34 8.89 6.12
C LYS A 3 -15.94 8.74 6.73
N ARG A 4 -15.42 7.52 6.83
CA ARG A 4 -14.07 7.24 7.34
C ARG A 4 -13.29 6.43 6.29
N LEU A 5 -12.01 6.78 6.19
CA LEU A 5 -11.09 6.45 5.10
C LEU A 5 -10.90 4.94 4.90
N SER A 6 -10.76 4.57 3.62
CA SER A 6 -10.38 3.23 3.16
C SER A 6 -8.96 3.30 2.61
N HIS A 7 -8.00 2.57 3.20
CA HIS A 7 -6.65 2.46 2.63
C HIS A 7 -6.49 1.13 1.88
N LEU A 8 -6.02 1.23 0.63
CA LEU A 8 -5.25 0.16 -0.01
C LEU A 8 -3.78 0.45 0.29
N CYS A 9 -2.98 -0.59 0.47
CA CYS A 9 -1.53 -0.50 0.49
C CYS A 9 -1.07 -0.09 -0.92
N LEU A 10 -0.93 1.22 -1.12
CA LEU A 10 -0.37 1.80 -2.34
C LEU A 10 1.13 1.87 -2.17
N SER A 11 1.84 1.63 -3.27
CA SER A 11 3.26 1.91 -3.33
C SER A 11 3.47 3.38 -3.02
N THR A 12 4.52 3.66 -2.26
CA THR A 12 5.00 4.99 -1.90
C THR A 12 4.71 6.02 -3.00
N LEU A 13 3.92 7.05 -2.67
CA LEU A 13 3.98 8.30 -3.41
C LEU A 13 5.39 8.85 -3.18
N GLY A 14 6.30 8.53 -4.10
CA GLY A 14 7.64 9.07 -4.12
C GLY A 14 7.55 10.59 -4.26
N LEU A 15 7.56 11.29 -3.13
CA LEU A 15 7.89 12.71 -3.09
C LEU A 15 9.41 12.80 -3.23
N THR A 16 9.86 12.74 -4.47
CA THR A 16 11.23 13.10 -4.85
C THR A 16 11.42 14.59 -4.59
N GLY A 17 12.50 14.88 -3.86
CA GLY A 17 12.76 16.18 -3.29
C GLY A 17 12.97 17.29 -4.32
N VAL A 18 12.44 18.46 -3.99
CA VAL A 18 13.05 19.72 -4.41
C VAL A 18 13.96 20.13 -3.25
N SER A 19 15.27 20.04 -3.47
CA SER A 19 16.24 20.64 -2.54
C SER A 19 16.01 22.15 -2.54
N LEU A 20 15.51 22.67 -1.43
CA LEU A 20 15.58 24.09 -1.10
C LEU A 20 16.15 24.21 0.31
N ALA A 21 17.22 25.00 0.41
CA ALA A 21 18.05 25.20 1.58
C ALA A 21 17.39 26.03 2.69
N HIS A 22 16.09 25.82 2.94
CA HIS A 22 15.39 26.35 4.11
C HIS A 22 14.54 25.25 4.73
N ALA A 23 14.78 25.00 6.01
CA ALA A 23 14.06 24.04 6.84
C ALA A 23 12.59 24.46 6.95
N GLU A 24 11.72 23.88 6.13
CA GLU A 24 10.28 24.13 6.15
C GLU A 24 9.52 22.85 6.47
N ASN A 25 8.63 22.94 7.44
CA ASN A 25 7.63 21.92 7.69
C ASN A 25 6.61 21.97 6.56
N ILE A 26 6.50 20.89 5.79
CA ILE A 26 5.62 20.81 4.64
C ILE A 26 4.29 20.20 5.09
N TYR A 27 3.20 20.94 4.93
CA TYR A 27 1.85 20.45 5.16
C TYR A 27 1.14 20.25 3.83
N MET A 28 0.44 19.13 3.70
CA MET A 28 -0.25 18.76 2.48
C MET A 28 -1.67 18.33 2.78
N PHE A 29 -2.60 18.82 1.97
CA PHE A 29 -3.95 18.27 1.87
C PHE A 29 -4.13 17.66 0.48
N SER A 30 -4.60 16.43 0.43
CA SER A 30 -4.85 15.73 -0.84
C SER A 30 -6.27 15.18 -0.88
N LEU A 31 -6.90 15.24 -2.04
CA LEU A 31 -8.09 14.45 -2.34
C LEU A 31 -7.68 13.28 -3.23
N VAL A 32 -7.79 12.07 -2.67
CA VAL A 32 -7.50 10.82 -3.38
C VAL A 32 -8.79 10.27 -3.95
N THR A 33 -8.75 9.90 -5.23
CA THR A 33 -9.82 9.17 -5.91
C THR A 33 -9.24 8.02 -6.72
N GLY A 34 -10.01 6.96 -6.99
CA GLY A 34 -9.52 5.89 -7.83
C GLY A 34 -10.41 4.67 -7.84
N ILE A 35 -9.90 3.60 -8.44
CA ILE A 35 -10.51 2.29 -8.49
C ILE A 35 -9.50 1.22 -8.10
N ALA A 36 -9.95 0.27 -7.30
CA ALA A 36 -9.14 -0.82 -6.79
C ALA A 36 -9.99 -2.07 -6.62
N PRO A 37 -9.39 -3.27 -6.62
CA PRO A 37 -10.13 -4.50 -6.32
C PRO A 37 -10.74 -4.41 -4.92
N ARG A 38 -11.89 -5.05 -4.72
CA ARG A 38 -12.57 -5.03 -3.40
C ARG A 38 -11.72 -5.64 -2.29
N TYR A 39 -10.94 -6.65 -2.64
CA TYR A 39 -9.89 -7.28 -1.85
C TYR A 39 -8.91 -7.94 -2.83
N GLU A 40 -7.72 -8.32 -2.38
CA GLU A 40 -6.75 -8.98 -3.25
C GLU A 40 -7.27 -10.32 -3.80
N GLY A 41 -7.25 -10.48 -5.11
CA GLY A 41 -7.83 -11.62 -5.81
C GLY A 41 -9.31 -11.46 -6.19
N SER A 42 -9.94 -10.33 -5.88
CA SER A 42 -11.34 -10.09 -6.25
C SER A 42 -11.51 -9.91 -7.76
N ARG A 43 -12.65 -10.36 -8.30
CA ARG A 43 -13.07 -9.97 -9.66
C ARG A 43 -13.77 -8.60 -9.69
N ASP A 44 -14.28 -8.17 -8.53
CA ASP A 44 -15.06 -6.95 -8.40
C ASP A 44 -14.16 -5.82 -7.91
N TYR A 45 -14.54 -4.60 -8.27
CA TYR A 45 -13.82 -3.38 -7.94
C TYR A 45 -14.68 -2.45 -7.07
N ARG A 46 -14.03 -1.50 -6.42
CA ARG A 46 -14.67 -0.43 -5.68
C ARG A 46 -13.98 0.91 -5.95
N PRO A 47 -14.74 2.01 -5.94
CA PRO A 47 -14.14 3.32 -5.92
C PRO A 47 -13.44 3.56 -4.58
N VAL A 48 -12.31 4.25 -4.63
CA VAL A 48 -11.60 4.78 -3.46
C VAL A 48 -11.80 6.29 -3.50
N VAL A 49 -12.27 6.88 -2.39
CA VAL A 49 -12.35 8.34 -2.24
C VAL A 49 -11.97 8.68 -0.80
N ALA A 50 -10.91 9.45 -0.62
CA ALA A 50 -10.42 9.79 0.70
C ALA A 50 -9.74 11.18 0.72
N PRO A 51 -10.11 12.06 1.66
CA PRO A 51 -9.26 13.20 2.00
C PRO A 51 -8.06 12.71 2.79
N VAL A 52 -6.87 13.21 2.49
CA VAL A 52 -5.59 12.81 3.08
C VAL A 52 -4.90 14.07 3.57
N ILE A 53 -4.46 14.08 4.81
CA ILE A 53 -3.63 15.15 5.38
C ILE A 53 -2.28 14.55 5.68
N ALA A 54 -1.22 15.14 5.15
CA ALA A 54 0.15 14.71 5.40
C ALA A 54 0.99 15.89 5.89
N ALA A 55 2.03 15.57 6.65
CA ALA A 55 3.04 16.52 7.12
C ALA A 55 4.42 15.88 7.02
N GLN A 56 5.41 16.65 6.61
CA GLN A 56 6.82 16.27 6.66
C GLN A 56 7.57 17.35 7.42
N PHE A 57 8.37 16.92 8.38
CA PHE A 57 9.15 17.80 9.24
C PHE A 57 10.62 17.72 8.83
N ASP A 58 11.30 18.85 8.91
CA ASP A 58 12.71 19.01 8.58
C ASP A 58 13.65 18.05 9.33
N ASN A 59 13.24 17.65 10.53
CA ASN A 59 13.95 16.73 11.40
C ASN A 59 13.75 15.25 11.03
N GLY A 60 13.02 14.94 9.94
CA GLY A 60 12.79 13.59 9.44
C GLY A 60 11.52 12.92 9.96
N PHE A 61 10.78 13.54 10.89
CA PHE A 61 9.46 13.05 11.25
C PHE A 61 8.47 13.27 10.10
N PHE A 62 7.48 12.39 10.00
CA PHE A 62 6.39 12.54 9.04
C PHE A 62 5.08 12.01 9.58
N LEU A 63 3.99 12.50 8.99
CA LEU A 63 2.65 11.98 9.12
C LEU A 63 2.08 11.81 7.72
N SER A 64 1.66 10.60 7.37
CA SER A 64 1.10 10.26 6.08
C SER A 64 0.02 9.20 6.30
N PRO A 65 -1.22 9.39 5.85
CA PRO A 65 -2.24 8.35 5.92
C PRO A 65 -1.89 7.10 5.10
N MET A 66 -0.89 7.18 4.22
CA MET A 66 -0.42 6.06 3.40
C MET A 66 0.78 5.32 4.00
N GLU A 67 1.66 6.04 4.70
CA GLU A 67 2.89 5.47 5.30
C GLU A 67 2.82 5.38 6.84
N GLY A 68 1.82 6.00 7.46
CA GLY A 68 1.69 6.12 8.91
C GLY A 68 2.32 7.39 9.48
N ALA A 69 2.50 7.39 10.81
CA ALA A 69 3.29 8.39 11.52
C ALA A 69 4.65 7.80 11.86
N GLY A 70 5.73 8.47 11.43
CA GLY A 70 7.04 7.85 11.44
C GLY A 70 8.20 8.82 11.42
N TYR A 71 9.38 8.23 11.27
CA TYR A 71 10.66 8.90 11.17
C TYR A 71 11.45 8.28 10.03
N LYS A 72 11.95 9.13 9.12
CA LYS A 72 12.82 8.75 8.02
C LYS A 72 14.15 9.48 8.16
N LYS A 73 15.25 8.75 7.99
CA LYS A 73 16.60 9.28 7.94
C LYS A 73 17.27 8.85 6.66
N GLU A 74 17.75 9.85 5.93
CA GLU A 74 18.59 9.68 4.75
C GLU A 74 20.05 9.92 5.14
N PHE A 75 20.95 9.14 4.56
CA PHE A 75 22.38 9.20 4.81
C PHE A 75 23.09 9.73 3.55
N ALA A 76 24.21 10.41 3.75
CA ALA A 76 24.96 11.03 2.65
C ALA A 76 25.45 10.03 1.57
N ASN A 77 25.52 8.74 1.90
CA ASN A 77 25.88 7.66 0.98
C ASN A 77 24.69 7.12 0.16
N GLY A 78 23.53 7.78 0.21
CA GLY A 78 22.33 7.39 -0.54
C GLY A 78 21.54 6.24 0.09
N LEU A 79 21.90 5.80 1.30
CA LEU A 79 21.08 4.92 2.10
C LEU A 79 19.97 5.71 2.79
N PHE A 80 18.86 5.04 3.08
CA PHE A 80 17.86 5.57 4.01
C PHE A 80 17.24 4.46 4.85
N VAL A 81 16.74 4.86 6.00
CA VAL A 81 15.92 4.03 6.87
C VAL A 81 14.66 4.80 7.26
N SER A 82 13.54 4.09 7.35
CA SER A 82 12.27 4.64 7.82
C SER A 82 11.63 3.67 8.80
N THR A 83 10.94 4.23 9.80
CA THR A 83 10.08 3.46 10.70
C THR A 83 8.79 4.22 10.89
N ALA A 84 7.66 3.53 10.83
CA ALA A 84 6.35 4.15 10.93
C ALA A 84 5.34 3.26 11.65
N LEU A 85 4.39 3.92 12.30
CA LEU A 85 3.18 3.30 12.82
C LEU A 85 2.00 3.65 11.90
N ASP A 86 1.36 2.62 11.35
CA ASP A 86 0.18 2.77 10.51
C ASP A 86 -0.96 1.85 10.99
N TYR A 87 -2.10 1.90 10.31
CA TYR A 87 -3.26 1.09 10.65
C TYR A 87 -3.82 0.37 9.42
N ASP A 88 -3.75 -0.96 9.46
CA ASP A 88 -4.40 -1.83 8.50
C ASP A 88 -5.85 -2.09 8.94
N PHE A 89 -6.83 -1.78 8.10
CA PHE A 89 -8.24 -1.90 8.46
C PHE A 89 -8.81 -3.34 8.44
N GLY A 90 -8.00 -4.31 8.04
CA GLY A 90 -8.37 -5.70 7.84
C GLY A 90 -9.28 -5.90 6.64
N ARG A 91 -10.03 -7.01 6.64
CA ARG A 91 -10.89 -7.42 5.51
C ARG A 91 -12.25 -7.86 6.02
N SER A 92 -13.29 -7.30 5.42
CA SER A 92 -14.68 -7.70 5.64
C SER A 92 -15.03 -8.93 4.80
N ASP A 93 -15.95 -9.74 5.30
CA ASP A 93 -16.56 -10.87 4.59
C ASP A 93 -17.78 -10.46 3.75
N SER A 94 -17.95 -9.15 3.55
CA SER A 94 -19.12 -8.52 2.95
C SER A 94 -18.74 -7.23 2.23
N ASN A 95 -19.57 -6.81 1.28
CA ASN A 95 -19.39 -5.56 0.57
C ASN A 95 -19.60 -4.38 1.52
N ARG A 96 -18.53 -3.62 1.78
CA ARG A 96 -18.64 -2.31 2.45
C ARG A 96 -17.98 -1.21 1.64
N ALA A 97 -18.43 0.02 1.85
CA ALA A 97 -17.84 1.19 1.24
C ALA A 97 -16.55 1.62 1.95
N ASP A 98 -16.52 1.48 3.27
CA ASP A 98 -15.43 1.91 4.15
C ASP A 98 -14.27 0.92 4.21
N LEU A 99 -14.53 -0.37 3.98
CA LEU A 99 -13.56 -1.45 4.18
C LEU A 99 -13.41 -2.38 2.98
N PRO A 100 -12.20 -2.91 2.74
CA PRO A 100 -12.02 -3.95 1.73
C PRO A 100 -12.78 -5.21 2.17
N GLY A 101 -13.22 -5.98 1.20
CA GLY A 101 -14.09 -7.13 1.42
C GLY A 101 -15.15 -7.28 0.33
N SER A 102 -15.68 -8.50 0.22
CA SER A 102 -16.69 -8.85 -0.76
C SER A 102 -17.71 -9.82 -0.18
N ASN A 103 -18.96 -9.74 -0.65
CA ASN A 103 -19.97 -10.76 -0.36
C ASN A 103 -19.58 -12.16 -0.86
N TYR A 104 -18.61 -12.27 -1.78
CA TYR A 104 -18.01 -13.56 -2.15
C TYR A 104 -17.35 -14.25 -0.95
N LEU A 105 -16.89 -13.48 0.05
CA LEU A 105 -16.23 -13.98 1.24
C LEU A 105 -17.21 -14.30 2.38
N LYS A 106 -18.53 -14.22 2.15
CA LYS A 106 -19.54 -14.38 3.19
C LYS A 106 -19.36 -15.71 3.93
N GLY A 107 -19.29 -15.64 5.26
CA GLY A 107 -19.05 -16.81 6.12
C GLY A 107 -17.58 -17.07 6.45
N MET A 108 -16.64 -16.38 5.81
CA MET A 108 -15.22 -16.44 6.17
C MET A 108 -14.89 -15.70 7.49
N GLY A 109 -15.80 -14.84 7.95
CA GLY A 109 -15.56 -13.96 9.07
C GLY A 109 -14.66 -12.78 8.71
N ARG A 110 -14.67 -11.78 9.58
CA ARG A 110 -13.89 -10.56 9.43
C ARG A 110 -12.45 -10.79 9.87
N ILE A 111 -11.49 -10.39 9.06
CA ILE A 111 -10.11 -10.18 9.51
C ILE A 111 -10.07 -8.81 10.22
N PRO A 112 -9.84 -8.75 11.54
CA PRO A 112 -9.86 -7.49 12.29
C PRO A 112 -8.69 -6.59 11.89
N GLY A 113 -8.88 -5.27 11.94
CA GLY A 113 -7.82 -4.31 11.68
C GLY A 113 -6.72 -4.36 12.75
N SER A 114 -5.53 -3.90 12.40
CA SER A 114 -4.31 -3.98 13.20
C SER A 114 -3.54 -2.67 13.17
N LEU A 115 -2.97 -2.30 14.32
CA LEU A 115 -1.87 -1.35 14.35
C LEU A 115 -0.63 -2.06 13.79
N MET A 116 0.07 -1.41 12.88
CA MET A 116 1.23 -1.98 12.19
C MET A 116 2.47 -1.15 12.52
N LEU A 117 3.60 -1.83 12.67
CA LEU A 117 4.93 -1.24 12.66
C LEU A 117 5.58 -1.60 11.33
N SER A 118 5.92 -0.58 10.56
CA SER A 118 6.53 -0.69 9.24
C SER A 118 7.97 -0.20 9.34
N VAL A 119 8.93 -1.10 9.11
CA VAL A 119 10.37 -0.78 9.12
C VAL A 119 10.90 -0.94 7.70
N GLN A 120 11.48 0.12 7.16
CA GLN A 120 12.00 0.15 5.80
C GLN A 120 13.48 0.53 5.80
N ALA A 121 14.24 -0.13 4.95
CA ALA A 121 15.59 0.26 4.59
C ALA A 121 15.73 0.25 3.07
N GLY A 122 16.49 1.19 2.53
CA GLY A 122 16.71 1.28 1.09
C GLY A 122 17.97 2.04 0.71
N ALA A 123 18.27 2.00 -0.58
CA ALA A 123 19.45 2.59 -1.16
C ALA A 123 19.16 3.13 -2.56
N HIS A 124 19.83 4.21 -2.94
CA HIS A 124 19.99 4.56 -4.34
C HIS A 124 20.94 3.58 -5.02
N VAL A 125 20.55 3.06 -6.17
CA VAL A 125 21.28 1.98 -6.87
C VAL A 125 21.99 2.51 -8.11
N PHE A 126 21.22 3.02 -9.07
CA PHE A 126 21.74 3.55 -10.33
C PHE A 126 21.01 4.85 -10.67
N GLY A 127 21.76 5.94 -10.81
CA GLY A 127 21.19 7.28 -10.96
C GLY A 127 20.28 7.61 -9.79
N THR A 128 19.03 7.99 -10.09
CA THR A 128 17.99 8.33 -9.11
C THR A 128 17.10 7.14 -8.73
N SER A 129 17.42 5.92 -9.19
CA SER A 129 16.64 4.72 -8.89
C SER A 129 16.86 4.26 -7.46
N THR A 130 15.80 3.73 -6.84
CA THR A 130 15.80 3.31 -5.44
C THR A 130 15.39 1.85 -5.33
N ILE A 131 16.10 1.08 -4.50
CA ILE A 131 15.66 -0.22 -4.01
C ILE A 131 15.36 -0.13 -2.52
N SER A 132 14.29 -0.75 -2.06
CA SER A 132 13.93 -0.80 -0.66
C SER A 132 13.38 -2.16 -0.25
N MET A 133 13.54 -2.47 1.02
CA MET A 133 12.90 -3.58 1.69
C MET A 133 12.11 -3.03 2.88
N THR A 134 10.88 -3.48 3.00
CA THR A 134 9.96 -3.11 4.07
C THR A 134 9.52 -4.37 4.82
N LEU A 135 9.44 -4.27 6.14
CA LEU A 135 8.92 -5.29 7.04
C LEU A 135 7.71 -4.72 7.79
N ASP A 136 6.58 -5.42 7.71
CA ASP A 136 5.29 -4.99 8.25
C ASP A 136 4.87 -5.91 9.41
N GLN A 137 5.05 -5.44 10.64
CA GLN A 137 4.76 -6.20 11.85
C GLN A 137 3.43 -5.74 12.49
N PRO A 138 2.42 -6.63 12.61
CA PRO A 138 1.24 -6.32 13.39
C PRO A 138 1.60 -6.20 14.89
N LEU A 139 1.27 -5.06 15.49
CA LEU A 139 1.41 -4.81 16.93
C LEU A 139 0.16 -5.20 17.71
N THR A 140 -1.02 -5.11 17.08
CA THR A 140 -2.26 -5.70 17.59
C THR A 140 -2.68 -6.86 16.70
N HIS A 141 -3.53 -7.77 17.17
CA HIS A 141 -3.94 -8.94 16.39
C HIS A 141 -2.77 -9.69 15.73
N THR A 142 -1.68 -9.94 16.48
CA THR A 142 -0.43 -10.57 15.99
C THR A 142 -0.62 -11.98 15.41
N GLY A 143 -1.79 -12.57 15.67
CA GLY A 143 -2.33 -13.75 14.99
C GLY A 143 -2.46 -13.61 13.47
N ARG A 144 -2.40 -12.39 12.91
CA ARG A 144 -2.37 -12.12 11.46
C ARG A 144 -1.06 -12.50 10.79
N GLY A 145 0.04 -12.58 11.54
CA GLY A 145 1.36 -12.90 10.98
C GLY A 145 2.09 -11.71 10.37
N LEU A 146 3.41 -11.88 10.26
CA LEU A 146 4.36 -10.92 9.72
C LEU A 146 4.38 -11.00 8.18
N SER A 147 4.56 -9.85 7.53
CA SER A 147 4.74 -9.71 6.08
C SER A 147 5.77 -8.64 5.74
N GLY A 148 6.04 -8.46 4.46
CA GLY A 148 6.94 -7.43 3.98
C GLY A 148 7.05 -7.47 2.46
N HIS A 149 7.78 -6.51 1.91
CA HIS A 149 7.97 -6.41 0.48
C HIS A 149 9.35 -5.85 0.13
N VAL A 150 9.81 -6.19 -1.07
CA VAL A 150 10.95 -5.56 -1.72
C VAL A 150 10.43 -4.79 -2.92
N ALA A 151 10.85 -3.53 -3.06
CA ALA A 151 10.43 -2.66 -4.15
C ALA A 151 11.65 -2.03 -4.84
N MET A 152 11.52 -1.81 -6.14
CA MET A 152 12.46 -1.04 -6.94
C MET A 152 11.68 0.02 -7.72
N THR A 153 12.06 1.28 -7.54
CA THR A 153 11.48 2.42 -8.24
C THR A 153 12.53 3.00 -9.18
N VAL A 154 12.17 3.11 -10.45
CA VAL A 154 13.01 3.62 -11.53
C VAL A 154 12.35 4.86 -12.11
N PRO A 155 12.91 6.06 -11.89
CA PRO A 155 12.45 7.25 -12.57
C PRO A 155 12.79 7.17 -14.06
N VAL A 156 11.77 7.29 -14.90
CA VAL A 156 11.91 7.23 -16.38
C VAL A 156 11.79 8.60 -17.03
N LEU A 157 11.19 9.57 -16.32
CA LEU A 157 11.14 10.97 -16.71
C LEU A 157 11.27 11.85 -15.47
N GLN A 158 12.17 12.83 -15.51
CA GLN A 158 12.28 13.87 -14.49
C GLN A 158 12.48 15.22 -15.18
N THR A 159 11.51 16.10 -15.02
CA THR A 159 11.55 17.50 -15.45
C THR A 159 11.11 18.39 -14.28
N PRO A 160 11.29 19.73 -14.35
CA PRO A 160 10.89 20.62 -13.27
C PRO A 160 9.41 20.56 -12.88
N THR A 161 8.54 20.09 -13.77
CA THR A 161 7.08 20.06 -13.57
C THR A 161 6.48 18.67 -13.70
N ASN A 162 7.24 17.67 -14.15
CA ASN A 162 6.73 16.33 -14.41
C ASN A 162 7.74 15.26 -13.98
N GLN A 163 7.22 14.22 -13.34
CA GLN A 163 7.97 13.02 -13.02
C GLN A 163 7.15 11.79 -13.39
N VAL A 164 7.82 10.81 -13.97
CA VAL A 164 7.24 9.48 -14.21
C VAL A 164 8.18 8.44 -13.61
N ASP A 165 7.63 7.57 -12.79
CA ASP A 165 8.34 6.47 -12.14
C ASP A 165 7.69 5.14 -12.51
N ILE A 166 8.51 4.12 -12.67
CA ILE A 166 8.06 2.73 -12.76
C ILE A 166 8.49 2.03 -11.48
N THR A 167 7.52 1.42 -10.77
CA THR A 167 7.79 0.66 -9.55
C THR A 167 7.44 -0.80 -9.75
N GLY A 168 8.41 -1.68 -9.48
CA GLY A 168 8.19 -3.12 -9.36
C GLY A 168 8.34 -3.55 -7.90
N SER A 169 7.49 -4.46 -7.42
CA SER A 169 7.62 -5.01 -6.08
C SER A 169 7.23 -6.48 -5.99
N ILE A 170 7.78 -7.15 -4.98
CA ILE A 170 7.43 -8.52 -4.58
C ILE A 170 7.06 -8.47 -3.11
N HIS A 171 5.94 -9.09 -2.76
CA HIS A 171 5.46 -9.20 -1.39
C HIS A 171 5.53 -10.64 -0.91
N ALA A 172 5.86 -10.81 0.37
CA ALA A 172 5.95 -12.11 1.02
C ALA A 172 5.42 -12.04 2.45
N GLY A 173 4.90 -13.19 2.91
CA GLY A 173 4.36 -13.33 4.25
C GLY A 173 4.79 -14.62 4.94
N THR A 174 4.72 -14.60 6.26
CA THR A 174 4.80 -15.83 7.06
C THR A 174 3.64 -16.79 6.76
N GLY A 175 3.74 -18.06 7.15
CA GLY A 175 2.62 -18.99 6.98
C GLY A 175 1.34 -18.55 7.69
N ARG A 176 1.49 -17.85 8.83
CA ARG A 176 0.37 -17.24 9.55
C ARG A 176 -0.30 -16.12 8.74
N TYR A 177 0.50 -15.29 8.07
CA TYR A 177 0.01 -14.28 7.12
C TYR A 177 -0.72 -14.93 5.96
N ALA A 178 -0.07 -15.85 5.27
CA ALA A 178 -0.64 -16.52 4.10
C ALA A 178 -1.96 -17.24 4.43
N GLN A 179 -2.03 -17.95 5.56
CA GLN A 179 -3.24 -18.61 6.01
C GLN A 179 -4.35 -17.60 6.39
N THR A 180 -4.01 -16.47 6.99
CA THR A 180 -5.00 -15.44 7.40
C THR A 180 -5.68 -14.79 6.20
N PHE A 181 -4.90 -14.48 5.15
CA PHE A 181 -5.41 -13.73 4.00
C PHE A 181 -5.88 -14.59 2.85
N PHE A 182 -5.28 -15.77 2.65
CA PHE A 182 -5.54 -16.65 1.50
C PHE A 182 -6.00 -18.05 1.91
N GLY A 183 -6.00 -18.39 3.20
CA GLY A 183 -6.44 -19.69 3.69
C GLY A 183 -7.95 -19.81 3.92
N VAL A 184 -8.40 -21.05 4.07
CA VAL A 184 -9.75 -21.42 4.51
C VAL A 184 -9.62 -22.51 5.58
N THR A 185 -10.01 -22.20 6.81
CA THR A 185 -10.05 -23.17 7.91
C THR A 185 -11.27 -24.08 7.81
N ASP A 186 -11.28 -25.21 8.51
CA ASP A 186 -12.44 -26.12 8.54
C ASP A 186 -13.70 -25.42 9.08
N ALA A 187 -13.54 -24.57 10.09
CA ALA A 187 -14.63 -23.76 10.62
C ALA A 187 -15.17 -22.75 9.59
N GLN A 188 -14.31 -22.15 8.78
CA GLN A 188 -14.73 -21.26 7.69
C GLN A 188 -15.39 -22.03 6.55
N ALA A 189 -14.88 -23.21 6.20
CA ALA A 189 -15.48 -24.08 5.19
C ALA A 189 -16.89 -24.54 5.59
N ALA A 190 -17.12 -24.84 6.87
CA ALA A 190 -18.45 -25.18 7.39
C ALA A 190 -19.45 -24.01 7.33
N ASN A 191 -18.98 -22.76 7.30
CA ASN A 191 -19.79 -21.55 7.31
C ASN A 191 -19.85 -20.82 5.96
N SER A 192 -19.18 -21.34 4.93
CA SER A 192 -19.07 -20.71 3.61
C SER A 192 -19.18 -21.74 2.49
N ASN A 193 -19.07 -21.30 1.24
CA ASN A 193 -19.08 -22.19 0.08
C ASN A 193 -17.66 -22.64 -0.34
N PHE A 194 -16.65 -22.40 0.51
CA PHE A 194 -15.27 -22.73 0.20
C PHE A 194 -14.85 -24.06 0.79
N ARG A 195 -13.99 -24.79 0.07
CA ARG A 195 -13.34 -25.99 0.61
C ARG A 195 -12.19 -25.57 1.54
N PRO A 196 -11.88 -26.37 2.59
CA PRO A 196 -10.68 -26.14 3.40
C PRO A 196 -9.44 -26.03 2.51
N TYR A 197 -8.59 -25.07 2.84
CA TYR A 197 -7.41 -24.77 2.03
C TYR A 197 -6.31 -24.19 2.92
N SER A 198 -5.16 -24.87 2.93
CA SER A 198 -3.99 -24.44 3.69
C SER A 198 -2.98 -23.75 2.80
N VAL A 199 -2.50 -22.60 3.24
CA VAL A 199 -1.51 -21.79 2.51
C VAL A 199 -0.25 -21.69 3.33
N LYS A 200 0.89 -21.97 2.69
CA LYS A 200 2.22 -21.83 3.29
C LYS A 200 2.73 -20.41 3.07
N GLY A 201 3.63 -19.97 3.94
CA GLY A 201 4.31 -18.68 3.79
C GLY A 201 5.28 -18.66 2.61
N GLY A 202 5.74 -17.47 2.25
CA GLY A 202 6.60 -17.22 1.10
C GLY A 202 6.09 -16.03 0.29
N ILE A 203 6.56 -15.93 -0.95
CA ILE A 203 6.10 -14.91 -1.91
C ILE A 203 4.65 -15.18 -2.28
N ASP A 204 3.78 -14.22 -2.04
CA ASP A 204 2.34 -14.31 -2.33
C ASP A 204 1.93 -13.44 -3.51
N SER A 205 2.66 -12.38 -3.82
CA SER A 205 2.32 -11.49 -4.93
C SER A 205 3.52 -10.73 -5.51
N ALA A 206 3.36 -10.30 -6.76
CA ALA A 206 4.23 -9.33 -7.42
C ALA A 206 3.38 -8.21 -8.03
N LYS A 207 3.90 -6.99 -8.03
CA LYS A 207 3.21 -5.80 -8.53
C LYS A 207 4.14 -5.00 -9.45
N VAL A 208 3.53 -4.39 -10.46
CA VAL A 208 4.17 -3.35 -11.28
C VAL A 208 3.21 -2.18 -11.41
N SER A 209 3.74 -0.96 -11.30
CA SER A 209 2.97 0.27 -11.48
C SER A 209 3.78 1.36 -12.16
N VAL A 210 3.05 2.30 -12.75
CA VAL A 210 3.56 3.56 -13.27
C VAL A 210 2.92 4.68 -12.45
N GLY A 211 3.76 5.51 -11.86
CA GLY A 211 3.38 6.74 -11.19
C GLY A 211 3.72 7.94 -12.06
N TRP A 212 2.81 8.89 -12.17
CA TRP A 212 3.03 10.19 -12.81
C TRP A 212 2.68 11.29 -11.83
N THR A 213 3.64 12.15 -11.52
CA THR A 213 3.46 13.35 -10.71
C THR A 213 3.66 14.58 -11.57
N ALA A 214 2.74 15.53 -11.51
CA ALA A 214 2.87 16.81 -12.21
C ALA A 214 2.48 17.99 -11.33
N THR A 215 3.25 19.07 -11.42
CA THR A 215 2.86 20.38 -10.89
C THR A 215 1.79 20.97 -11.80
N VAL A 216 0.65 21.35 -11.23
CA VAL A 216 -0.52 21.85 -11.97
C VAL A 216 -0.95 23.18 -11.40
N PHE A 217 -1.53 24.09 -12.19
CA PHE A 217 -2.02 25.42 -11.79
C PHE A 217 -0.97 26.40 -11.21
N SER A 218 -0.21 26.01 -10.19
CA SER A 218 0.87 26.78 -9.55
C SER A 218 1.83 25.83 -8.80
N PRO A 219 3.01 26.29 -8.34
CA PRO A 219 3.98 25.45 -7.61
C PRO A 219 3.50 24.82 -6.28
N ARG A 220 2.30 25.17 -5.83
CA ARG A 220 1.66 24.61 -4.62
C ARG A 220 0.72 23.45 -4.89
N TRP A 221 0.33 23.25 -6.15
CA TRP A 221 -0.62 22.22 -6.53
C TRP A 221 0.11 21.15 -7.34
N SER A 222 -0.09 19.89 -6.97
CA SER A 222 0.39 18.75 -7.73
C SER A 222 -0.71 17.72 -7.91
N VAL A 223 -0.69 17.04 -9.05
CA VAL A 223 -1.45 15.82 -9.26
C VAL A 223 -0.48 14.65 -9.26
N HIS A 224 -0.83 13.58 -8.56
CA HIS A 224 -0.18 12.30 -8.69
C HIS A 224 -1.18 11.28 -9.19
N THR A 225 -0.83 10.48 -10.20
CA THR A 225 -1.63 9.37 -10.68
C THR A 225 -0.77 8.12 -10.75
N GLU A 226 -1.21 7.06 -10.07
CA GLU A 226 -0.58 5.75 -10.11
C GLU A 226 -1.55 4.73 -10.68
N ALA A 227 -1.09 3.95 -11.65
CA ALA A 227 -1.83 2.81 -12.15
C ALA A 227 -0.91 1.59 -12.29
N GLY A 228 -1.47 0.40 -12.10
CA GLY A 228 -0.66 -0.80 -12.13
C GLY A 228 -1.45 -2.10 -12.09
N ALA A 229 -0.71 -3.19 -12.03
CA ALA A 229 -1.23 -4.53 -11.90
C ALA A 229 -0.50 -5.28 -10.77
N SER A 230 -1.24 -6.03 -9.97
CA SER A 230 -0.72 -7.00 -9.04
C SER A 230 -1.12 -8.40 -9.47
N ARG A 231 -0.22 -9.37 -9.29
CA ARG A 231 -0.43 -10.78 -9.57
C ARG A 231 -0.16 -11.60 -8.32
N LEU A 232 -1.15 -12.38 -7.90
CA LEU A 232 -1.01 -13.41 -6.89
C LEU A 232 -0.22 -14.61 -7.44
N ILE A 233 0.69 -15.13 -6.62
CA ILE A 233 1.68 -16.15 -6.98
C ILE A 233 1.49 -17.39 -6.08
N GLY A 234 1.80 -18.56 -6.64
CA GLY A 234 1.79 -19.83 -5.93
C GLY A 234 0.46 -20.13 -5.23
N ASN A 235 0.56 -20.73 -4.03
CA ASN A 235 -0.60 -21.21 -3.28
C ASN A 235 -1.57 -20.08 -2.89
N SER A 236 -1.09 -18.85 -2.70
CA SER A 236 -1.96 -17.69 -2.44
C SER A 236 -2.86 -17.40 -3.63
N GLY A 237 -2.31 -17.47 -4.86
CA GLY A 237 -3.09 -17.30 -6.09
C GLY A 237 -4.03 -18.46 -6.42
N ASP A 238 -3.74 -19.67 -5.93
CA ASP A 238 -4.59 -20.86 -6.11
C ASP A 238 -5.69 -20.99 -5.04
N SER A 239 -5.76 -20.05 -4.11
CA SER A 239 -6.78 -20.05 -3.06
C SER A 239 -8.21 -20.01 -3.63
N PRO A 240 -9.16 -20.79 -3.06
CA PRO A 240 -10.56 -20.78 -3.51
C PRO A 240 -11.27 -19.43 -3.33
N ILE A 241 -10.73 -18.55 -2.48
CA ILE A 241 -11.28 -17.20 -2.28
C ILE A 241 -10.76 -16.19 -3.32
N VAL A 242 -9.77 -16.57 -4.14
CA VAL A 242 -9.21 -15.77 -5.23
C VAL A 242 -10.01 -16.05 -6.50
N GLN A 243 -10.67 -15.01 -7.01
CA GLN A 243 -11.47 -15.08 -8.23
C GLN A 243 -10.65 -14.71 -9.47
N LYS A 244 -9.65 -13.84 -9.31
CA LYS A 244 -8.72 -13.40 -10.37
C LYS A 244 -7.31 -13.30 -9.80
N LYS A 245 -6.36 -14.02 -10.40
CA LYS A 245 -4.95 -13.94 -9.99
C LYS A 245 -4.30 -12.60 -10.32
N VAL A 246 -4.83 -11.86 -11.30
CA VAL A 246 -4.34 -10.53 -11.67
C VAL A 246 -5.41 -9.51 -11.35
N ASN A 247 -5.04 -8.48 -10.60
CA ASN A 247 -5.86 -7.32 -10.32
C ASN A 247 -5.17 -6.06 -10.85
N TYR A 248 -5.96 -5.08 -11.26
CA TYR A 248 -5.48 -3.77 -11.69
C TYR A 248 -5.85 -2.73 -10.65
N PHE A 249 -5.23 -1.56 -10.69
CA PHE A 249 -5.70 -0.41 -9.94
C PHE A 249 -5.30 0.87 -10.66
N ALA A 250 -6.03 1.95 -10.37
CA ALA A 250 -5.68 3.29 -10.81
C ALA A 250 -6.17 4.29 -9.76
N ILE A 251 -5.28 5.12 -9.23
CA ILE A 251 -5.56 6.09 -8.19
C ILE A 251 -4.90 7.42 -8.54
N SER A 252 -5.62 8.50 -8.33
CA SER A 252 -5.15 9.87 -8.50
C SER A 252 -5.35 10.66 -7.23
N ALA A 253 -4.35 11.45 -6.86
CA ALA A 253 -4.35 12.38 -5.74
C ALA A 253 -4.12 13.79 -6.27
N LEU A 254 -5.07 14.71 -6.03
CA LEU A 254 -4.83 16.14 -6.19
C LEU A 254 -4.38 16.69 -4.85
N THR A 255 -3.16 17.24 -4.80
CA THR A 255 -2.47 17.67 -3.60
C THR A 255 -2.27 19.17 -3.62
N TYR A 256 -2.55 19.80 -2.49
CA TYR A 256 -2.20 21.18 -2.20
C TYR A 256 -1.17 21.20 -1.07
N ARG A 257 -0.04 21.85 -1.33
CA ARG A 257 1.03 22.13 -0.37
C ARG A 257 0.86 23.55 0.18
N TYR A 258 0.79 23.66 1.50
CA TYR A 258 0.68 24.92 2.23
C TYR A 258 2.02 25.65 2.30
#